data_AF-A0A973ZEE4-F1
#
_entry.id   AF-A0A973ZEE4-F1
#
_cell.length_a   1.000
_cell.length_b   1.000
_cell.length_c   1.000
_cell.angle_alpha   90.00
_cell.angle_beta   90.00
_cell.angle_gamma   90.00
#
_symmetry.space_group_name_H-M   'P 1'
#
loop_
_entity.id
_entity.type
_entity.pdbx_description
1 polymer ?
#
loop_
_entity_poly.entity_id
_entity_poly.type
_entity_poly.pdbx_seq_one_letter_code
_entity_poly.pdbx_strand_id
1 'polypeptide(L)' 'VPTLSPGETVADLMASDVDFDPDVAAARGANFIQLTQLAVEHLMGAR' A
#
# COMPACT_ATOMS: atom_id res chain seq x y z
N VAL A 1 -5.79 -4.62 -6.88
CA VAL A 1 -6.96 -3.91 -7.47
C VAL A 1 -6.44 -2.88 -8.45
N PRO A 2 -7.17 -2.55 -9.54
CA PRO A 2 -6.77 -1.48 -10.46
C PRO A 2 -6.69 -0.13 -9.73
N THR A 3 -5.77 0.74 -10.16
CA THR A 3 -5.62 2.07 -9.57
C THR A 3 -6.79 2.97 -9.93
N LEU A 4 -7.22 2.94 -11.19
CA LEU A 4 -8.41 3.64 -11.64
C LEU A 4 -9.66 2.86 -11.24
N SER A 5 -10.69 3.59 -10.85
CA SER A 5 -12.03 3.06 -10.67
C SER A 5 -12.61 2.59 -12.00
N PRO A 6 -13.56 1.63 -12.00
CA PRO A 6 -14.21 1.19 -13.23
C PRO A 6 -14.85 2.37 -13.98
N GLY A 7 -14.39 2.63 -15.21
CA GLY A 7 -14.90 3.70 -16.06
C GLY A 7 -14.34 5.10 -15.76
N GLU A 8 -13.42 5.26 -14.82
CA GLU A 8 -12.77 6.53 -14.50
C GLU A 8 -11.94 7.03 -15.69
N THR A 9 -12.17 8.28 -16.11
CA THR A 9 -11.39 8.93 -17.16
C THR A 9 -10.21 9.70 -16.59
N VAL A 10 -9.27 10.10 -17.45
CA VAL A 10 -8.15 10.97 -17.05
C VAL A 10 -8.66 12.32 -16.52
N ALA A 11 -9.74 12.85 -17.08
CA ALA A 11 -10.32 14.10 -16.60
C ALA A 11 -10.87 13.97 -15.18
N ASP A 12 -11.49 12.83 -14.87
CA ASP A 12 -12.00 12.54 -13.53
C ASP A 12 -10.85 12.44 -12.50
N LEU A 13 -9.77 11.74 -12.85
CA LEU A 13 -8.58 11.65 -11.99
C LEU A 13 -7.94 13.03 -11.75
N MET A 14 -7.85 13.88 -12.78
CA MET A 14 -7.30 15.22 -12.63
C MET A 14 -8.19 16.15 -11.79
N ALA A 15 -9.48 15.83 -11.69
CA ALA A 15 -10.43 16.53 -10.82
C ALA A 15 -10.53 15.90 -9.41
N SER A 16 -9.79 14.82 -9.15
CA SER A 16 -9.81 14.13 -7.86
C SER A 16 -9.20 14.97 -6.73
N ASP A 17 -9.44 14.53 -5.50
CA ASP A 17 -9.08 15.24 -4.27
C ASP A 17 -7.60 15.67 -4.24
N VAL A 18 -7.38 16.96 -3.96
CA VAL A 18 -6.06 17.58 -3.90
C VAL A 18 -5.45 17.57 -2.49
N ASP A 19 -6.22 17.18 -1.46
CA ASP A 19 -5.80 17.24 -0.06
C ASP A 19 -5.01 15.99 0.39
N PHE A 20 -4.48 15.22 -0.55
CA PHE A 20 -3.62 14.08 -0.22
C PHE A 20 -2.27 14.53 0.35
N ASP A 21 -2.03 14.24 1.62
CA ASP A 21 -0.76 14.50 2.30
C ASP A 21 0.21 13.31 2.13
N PRO A 22 1.29 13.47 1.33
CA PRO A 22 2.26 12.39 1.10
C PRO A 22 3.12 12.10 2.34
N ASP A 23 3.35 13.06 3.22
CA ASP A 23 4.18 12.89 4.41
C ASP A 23 3.45 12.05 5.47
N VAL A 24 2.16 12.32 5.66
CA VAL A 24 1.29 11.51 6.53
C VAL A 24 1.15 10.09 6.00
N ALA A 25 1.03 9.92 4.68
CA ALA A 25 0.97 8.58 4.08
C ALA A 25 2.30 7.83 4.25
N ALA A 26 3.44 8.50 4.05
CA ALA A 26 4.77 7.91 4.18
C ALA A 26 5.13 7.51 5.62
N ALA A 27 4.56 8.19 6.61
CA ALA A 27 4.74 7.83 8.03
C ALA A 27 4.17 6.44 8.39
N ARG A 28 3.33 5.84 7.54
CA ARG A 28 2.75 4.52 7.77
C ARG A 28 3.78 3.42 7.49
N GLY A 29 4.09 2.62 8.51
CA GLY A 29 4.95 1.44 8.34
C GLY A 29 4.23 0.31 7.59
N ALA A 30 4.89 -0.28 6.59
CA ALA A 30 4.36 -1.41 5.82
C ALA A 30 4.62 -2.79 6.46
N ASN A 31 5.42 -2.85 7.54
CA ASN A 31 5.74 -4.07 8.31
C ASN A 31 6.30 -5.25 7.49
N PHE A 32 6.93 -4.98 6.34
CA PHE A 32 7.47 -6.03 5.47
C PHE A 32 8.50 -6.92 6.17
N ILE A 33 9.39 -6.35 6.98
CA ILE A 33 10.41 -7.14 7.69
C ILE A 33 9.80 -8.11 8.70
N GLN A 34 8.77 -7.68 9.43
CA GLN A 34 8.07 -8.56 10.36
C GLN A 34 7.39 -9.72 9.62
N LEU A 35 6.74 -9.44 8.48
CA LEU A 35 6.14 -10.47 7.65
C LEU A 35 7.19 -11.46 7.12
N THR A 36 8.31 -10.96 6.61
CA THR A 36 9.40 -11.79 6.11
C THR A 36 10.02 -12.64 7.21
N GLN A 37 10.22 -12.08 8.41
CA GLN A 37 10.74 -12.82 9.55
C GLN A 37 9.81 -13.99 9.94
N LEU A 38 8.49 -13.76 9.97
CA LEU A 38 7.53 -14.82 10.19
C LEU A 38 7.61 -15.90 9.10
N ALA A 39 7.81 -15.52 7.84
CA ALA A 39 7.98 -16.48 6.75
C ALA A 39 9.24 -17.34 6.93
N VAL A 40 10.35 -16.74 7.36
CA VAL A 40 11.60 -17.46 7.67
C VAL A 40 11.43 -18.38 8.88
N GLU A 41 10.76 -17.92 9.94
CA GLU A 41 10.48 -18.75 11.13
C GLU A 41 9.67 -20.00 10.76
N HIS A 42 8.64 -19.84 9.91
CA HIS A 42 7.87 -20.98 9.39
C HIS A 42 8.71 -21.91 8.52
N LEU A 43 9.55 -21.35 7.64
CA LEU A 43 10.44 -22.14 6.79
C LEU A 43 11.43 -22.98 7.62
N MET A 44 11.92 -22.43 8.73
CA MET A 44 12.88 -23.10 9.62
C MET A 44 12.22 -24.01 10.67
N GLY A 45 10.89 -24.07 10.73
CA GLY A 45 10.16 -24.81 11.76
C GLY A 45 10.33 -24.25 13.18
N ALA A 46 10.73 -22.97 13.29
CA ALA A 46 10.78 -22.24 14.54
C ALA A 46 9.39 -21.69 14.93
N ARG A 47 8.45 -21.70 13.99
CA ARG A 47 7.01 -21.48 14.14
C ARG A 47 6.22 -22.29 13.12
#